data_AF-A0A836V6D9-F1
#
_entry.id   AF-A0A836V6D9-F1
#
_cell.length_a   1.000
_cell.length_b   1.000
_cell.length_c   1.000
_cell.angle_alpha   90.00
_cell.angle_beta   90.00
_cell.angle_gamma   90.00
#
_symmetry.space_group_name_H-M   'P 1'
#
loop_
_entity.id
_entity.type
_entity.pdbx_description
1 polymer ?
#
loop_
_entity_poly.entity_id
_entity_poly.type
_entity_poly.pdbx_seq_one_letter_code
_entity_poly.pdbx_strand_id
1 'polypeptide(L)'
;MIDGINILQKTKLKGANFTNANLTNINLIGVDISETILKGADLTGVKLEKAKVNNSNLEDLDLSFKNLSKIRLVDSNLSRTILSGADLSNAELMGANLSDVDLTGAKLIDADLTNANLTGANFHMADLTGANLEGVIINETNLSCIGHDICTS
;
A
#
# COMPACT_ATOMS: atom_id res chain seq x y z
N MET A 1 3.76 2.42 -30.41
CA MET A 1 3.59 2.32 -28.96
C MET A 1 4.91 2.75 -28.36
N ILE A 2 5.01 4.03 -27.99
CA ILE A 2 6.30 4.60 -27.52
C ILE A 2 6.57 4.00 -26.15
N ASP A 3 7.74 3.39 -25.98
CA ASP A 3 8.26 2.88 -24.72
C ASP A 3 8.41 4.00 -23.68
N GLY A 4 7.31 4.39 -23.03
CA GLY A 4 7.31 5.31 -21.89
C GLY A 4 8.10 4.77 -20.69
N ILE A 5 8.43 3.47 -20.71
CA ILE A 5 9.18 2.72 -19.70
C ILE A 5 10.58 3.31 -19.44
N ASN A 6 11.22 3.93 -20.44
CA ASN A 6 12.60 4.44 -20.29
C ASN A 6 12.67 5.92 -19.85
N ILE A 7 11.54 6.64 -19.87
CA ILE A 7 11.47 8.06 -19.46
C ILE A 7 11.17 8.17 -17.95
N LEU A 8 10.38 7.24 -17.38
CA LEU A 8 9.97 7.26 -15.97
C LEU A 8 11.13 7.00 -15.00
N GLN A 9 12.14 6.21 -15.39
CA GLN A 9 13.34 5.98 -14.56
C GLN A 9 14.25 7.22 -14.43
N LYS A 10 14.05 8.25 -15.27
CA LYS A 10 14.85 9.49 -15.31
C LYS A 10 14.05 10.77 -15.03
N THR A 11 12.77 10.68 -14.68
CA THR A 11 11.90 11.85 -14.52
C THR A 11 11.46 12.10 -13.08
N LYS A 12 11.23 13.38 -12.77
CA LYS A 12 10.65 13.87 -11.51
C LYS A 12 9.20 13.40 -11.41
N LEU A 13 8.98 12.15 -10.97
CA LEU A 13 7.64 11.64 -10.70
C LEU A 13 7.12 12.11 -9.34
N LYS A 14 8.02 12.53 -8.45
CA LYS A 14 7.67 13.15 -7.19
C LYS A 14 6.70 14.33 -7.39
N GLY A 15 5.57 14.32 -6.70
CA GLY A 15 4.56 15.38 -6.82
C GLY A 15 3.65 15.28 -8.05
N ALA A 16 3.85 14.29 -8.93
CA ALA A 16 3.08 14.19 -10.17
C ALA A 16 1.62 13.78 -9.91
N ASN A 17 0.71 14.33 -10.71
CA ASN A 17 -0.69 13.95 -10.69
C ASN A 17 -0.97 12.92 -11.79
N PHE A 18 -1.31 11.70 -11.37
CA PHE A 18 -1.70 10.57 -12.20
C PHE A 18 -3.18 10.21 -12.04
N THR A 19 -4.02 11.14 -11.61
CA THR A 19 -5.46 10.90 -11.46
C THR A 19 -6.04 10.32 -12.76
N ASN A 20 -6.65 9.14 -12.69
CA ASN A 20 -7.20 8.40 -13.84
C ASN A 20 -6.20 8.08 -14.97
N ALA A 21 -4.89 8.14 -14.72
CA ALA A 21 -3.89 7.83 -15.72
C ALA A 21 -3.81 6.32 -15.98
N ASN A 22 -3.57 5.93 -17.23
CA ASN A 22 -3.18 4.56 -17.55
C ASN A 22 -1.68 4.39 -17.29
N LEU A 23 -1.34 3.62 -16.26
CA LEU A 23 0.03 3.30 -15.89
C LEU A 23 0.35 1.81 -16.11
N THR A 24 -0.48 1.10 -16.88
CA THR A 24 -0.39 -0.36 -16.98
C THR A 24 0.98 -0.86 -17.39
N ASN A 25 1.42 -1.96 -16.76
CA ASN A 25 2.67 -2.67 -17.04
C ASN A 25 3.97 -1.85 -16.84
N ILE A 26 3.90 -0.72 -16.15
CA ILE A 26 5.08 0.08 -15.84
C ILE A 26 5.90 -0.57 -14.71
N ASN A 27 7.23 -0.50 -14.82
CA ASN A 27 8.14 -0.91 -13.77
C ASN A 27 8.55 0.30 -12.92
N LEU A 28 8.07 0.34 -11.66
CA LEU A 28 8.40 1.36 -10.66
C LEU A 28 9.18 0.76 -9.48
N ILE A 29 9.82 -0.39 -9.65
CA ILE A 29 10.59 -1.03 -8.58
C ILE A 29 11.69 -0.08 -8.09
N GLY A 30 11.68 0.23 -6.80
CA GLY A 30 12.66 1.12 -6.18
C GLY A 30 12.57 2.59 -6.59
N VAL A 31 11.59 2.98 -7.43
CA VAL A 31 11.44 4.35 -7.92
C VAL A 31 10.80 5.24 -6.84
N ASP A 32 11.24 6.49 -6.77
CA ASP A 32 10.64 7.51 -5.91
C ASP A 32 9.51 8.24 -6.66
N ILE A 33 8.29 7.93 -6.27
CA ILE A 33 7.03 8.54 -6.70
C ILE A 33 6.28 9.16 -5.51
N SER A 34 7.01 9.63 -4.49
CA SER A 34 6.42 10.27 -3.31
C SER A 34 5.62 11.53 -3.69
N GLU A 35 4.69 11.94 -2.85
CA GLU A 35 3.83 13.13 -3.06
C GLU A 35 2.95 13.04 -4.32
N THR A 36 2.73 11.85 -4.88
CA THR A 36 1.91 11.69 -6.09
C THR A 36 0.43 11.57 -5.79
N ILE A 37 -0.39 11.85 -6.80
CA ILE A 37 -1.84 11.56 -6.75
C ILE A 37 -2.10 10.44 -7.76
N LEU A 38 -2.42 9.25 -7.26
CA LEU A 38 -2.69 8.05 -8.06
C LEU A 38 -4.17 7.68 -8.10
N LYS A 39 -5.06 8.47 -7.49
CA LYS A 39 -6.49 8.18 -7.40
C LYS A 39 -7.09 7.81 -8.77
N GLY A 40 -7.71 6.63 -8.85
CA GLY A 40 -8.33 6.11 -10.07
C GLY A 40 -7.37 5.72 -11.21
N ALA A 41 -6.05 5.77 -10.99
CA ALA A 41 -5.08 5.31 -11.98
C ALA A 41 -5.19 3.81 -12.23
N ASP A 42 -5.05 3.39 -13.48
CA ASP A 42 -4.96 1.97 -13.81
C ASP A 42 -3.54 1.48 -13.58
N LEU A 43 -3.37 0.73 -12.49
CA LEU A 43 -2.11 0.12 -12.08
C LEU A 43 -1.99 -1.35 -12.49
N THR A 44 -2.80 -1.85 -13.43
CA THR A 44 -2.75 -3.25 -13.88
C THR A 44 -1.34 -3.61 -14.35
N GLY A 45 -0.76 -4.67 -13.78
CA GLY A 45 0.60 -5.11 -14.10
C GLY A 45 1.75 -4.20 -13.64
N VAL A 46 1.48 -3.09 -12.95
CA VAL A 46 2.54 -2.22 -12.40
C VAL A 46 3.32 -2.94 -11.31
N LYS A 47 4.64 -2.80 -11.35
CA LYS A 47 5.57 -3.32 -10.33
C LYS A 47 5.96 -2.20 -9.36
N LEU A 48 5.63 -2.36 -8.07
CA LEU A 48 5.83 -1.36 -7.01
C LEU A 48 6.75 -1.84 -5.88
N GLU A 49 7.36 -3.03 -5.99
CA GLU A 49 8.30 -3.54 -4.98
C GLU A 49 9.39 -2.49 -4.66
N LYS A 50 9.64 -2.23 -3.38
CA LYS A 50 10.62 -1.24 -2.91
C LYS A 50 10.38 0.22 -3.36
N ALA A 51 9.27 0.54 -4.03
CA ALA A 51 8.98 1.90 -4.44
C ALA A 51 8.83 2.83 -3.22
N LYS A 52 9.20 4.11 -3.39
CA LYS A 52 8.92 5.15 -2.39
C LYS A 52 7.71 5.93 -2.85
N VAL A 53 6.64 5.84 -2.08
CA VAL A 53 5.32 6.37 -2.40
C VAL A 53 4.80 7.21 -1.21
N ASN A 54 5.70 7.70 -0.36
CA ASN A 54 5.36 8.47 0.83
C ASN A 54 4.49 9.70 0.50
N ASN A 55 3.63 10.11 1.43
CA ASN A 55 2.77 11.31 1.29
C ASN A 55 1.91 11.31 0.00
N SER A 56 1.57 10.14 -0.55
CA SER A 56 0.83 10.05 -1.80
C SER A 56 -0.64 9.72 -1.57
N ASN A 57 -1.48 10.00 -2.56
CA ASN A 57 -2.89 9.62 -2.54
C ASN A 57 -3.14 8.39 -3.44
N LEU A 58 -3.42 7.26 -2.80
CA LEU A 58 -3.74 5.95 -3.40
C LEU A 58 -5.20 5.52 -3.14
N GLU A 59 -6.03 6.44 -2.69
CA GLU A 59 -7.44 6.21 -2.35
C GLU A 59 -8.20 5.51 -3.48
N ASP A 60 -9.06 4.56 -3.12
CA ASP A 60 -9.93 3.78 -4.02
C ASP A 60 -9.20 2.95 -5.10
N LEU A 61 -7.90 2.66 -4.95
CA LEU A 61 -7.15 1.83 -5.90
C LEU A 61 -7.35 0.33 -5.69
N ASP A 62 -7.27 -0.42 -6.79
CA ASP A 62 -7.10 -1.87 -6.75
C ASP A 62 -5.61 -2.23 -6.81
N LEU A 63 -5.08 -2.68 -5.68
CA LEU A 63 -3.73 -3.20 -5.50
C LEU A 63 -3.74 -4.68 -5.11
N SER A 64 -4.85 -5.38 -5.35
CA SER A 64 -5.02 -6.80 -5.01
C SER A 64 -3.92 -7.67 -5.63
N PHE A 65 -3.46 -8.66 -4.87
CA PHE A 65 -2.45 -9.65 -5.26
C PHE A 65 -1.09 -9.07 -5.74
N LYS A 66 -0.84 -7.77 -5.56
CA LYS A 66 0.42 -7.16 -5.97
C LYS A 66 1.54 -7.51 -4.98
N ASN A 67 2.75 -7.63 -5.54
CA ASN A 67 3.96 -7.58 -4.73
C ASN A 67 4.30 -6.12 -4.42
N LEU A 68 4.07 -5.75 -3.16
CA LEU A 68 4.39 -4.47 -2.53
C LEU A 68 5.44 -4.65 -1.43
N SER A 69 6.21 -5.74 -1.46
CA SER A 69 7.20 -6.01 -0.44
C SER A 69 8.23 -4.87 -0.39
N LYS A 70 8.56 -4.46 0.84
CA LYS A 70 9.48 -3.34 1.13
C LYS A 70 9.06 -1.99 0.53
N ILE A 71 7.81 -1.83 0.10
CA ILE A 71 7.30 -0.53 -0.34
C ILE A 71 7.32 0.46 0.83
N ARG A 72 7.51 1.74 0.53
CA ARG A 72 7.42 2.82 1.51
C ARG A 72 6.21 3.69 1.22
N LEU A 73 5.25 3.70 2.13
CA LEU A 73 3.95 4.37 2.05
C LEU A 73 3.72 5.28 3.26
N VAL A 74 4.80 5.77 3.87
CA VAL A 74 4.75 6.62 5.07
C VAL A 74 3.84 7.84 4.81
N ASP A 75 2.94 8.12 5.75
CA ASP A 75 1.96 9.22 5.70
C ASP A 75 1.10 9.26 4.41
N SER A 76 0.90 8.11 3.75
CA SER A 76 0.13 8.04 2.50
C SER A 76 -1.34 7.74 2.77
N ASN A 77 -2.22 8.18 1.87
CA ASN A 77 -3.64 7.85 1.92
C ASN A 77 -3.94 6.62 1.08
N LEU A 78 -4.28 5.51 1.73
CA LEU A 78 -4.74 4.24 1.15
C LEU A 78 -6.19 3.92 1.56
N SER A 79 -6.97 4.94 1.93
CA SER A 79 -8.34 4.70 2.34
C SER A 79 -9.15 4.04 1.22
N ARG A 80 -9.93 3.02 1.58
CA ARG A 80 -10.75 2.20 0.66
C ARG A 80 -9.98 1.52 -0.46
N THR A 81 -8.65 1.45 -0.39
CA THR A 81 -7.84 0.67 -1.33
C THR A 81 -8.11 -0.83 -1.11
N ILE A 82 -8.11 -1.60 -2.19
CA ILE A 82 -8.19 -3.07 -2.15
C ILE A 82 -6.77 -3.62 -2.17
N LEU A 83 -6.35 -4.24 -1.07
CA LEU A 83 -5.06 -4.91 -0.89
C LEU A 83 -5.22 -6.42 -0.64
N SER A 84 -6.37 -6.99 -0.98
CA SER A 84 -6.65 -8.41 -0.78
C SER A 84 -5.58 -9.28 -1.43
N GLY A 85 -4.96 -10.17 -0.65
CA GLY A 85 -3.90 -11.06 -1.10
C GLY A 85 -2.59 -10.38 -1.51
N ALA A 86 -2.43 -9.08 -1.28
CA ALA A 86 -1.19 -8.37 -1.57
C ALA A 86 -0.06 -8.82 -0.65
N ASP A 87 1.18 -8.76 -1.14
CA ASP A 87 2.38 -8.98 -0.34
C ASP A 87 2.96 -7.63 0.08
N LEU A 88 2.74 -7.25 1.34
CA LEU A 88 3.27 -6.07 2.02
C LEU A 88 4.39 -6.45 3.01
N SER A 89 5.05 -7.59 2.81
CA SER A 89 6.12 -8.02 3.73
C SER A 89 7.20 -6.94 3.80
N ASN A 90 7.59 -6.55 5.02
CA ASN A 90 8.57 -5.52 5.31
C ASN A 90 8.19 -4.13 4.77
N ALA A 91 6.90 -3.85 4.50
CA ALA A 91 6.45 -2.54 4.07
C ALA A 91 6.54 -1.51 5.21
N GLU A 92 6.83 -0.26 4.86
CA GLU A 92 6.80 0.88 5.78
C GLU A 92 5.51 1.68 5.57
N LEU A 93 4.55 1.51 6.48
CA LEU A 93 3.20 2.09 6.48
C LEU A 93 2.97 3.06 7.66
N MET A 94 4.05 3.54 8.30
CA MET A 94 3.95 4.44 9.44
C MET A 94 3.09 5.67 9.12
N GLY A 95 2.11 5.97 9.98
CA GLY A 95 1.19 7.11 9.80
C GLY A 95 0.24 7.00 8.60
N ALA A 96 0.26 5.90 7.85
CA ALA A 96 -0.60 5.74 6.68
C ALA A 96 -2.09 5.73 7.08
N ASN A 97 -2.92 6.35 6.24
CA ASN A 97 -4.36 6.22 6.36
C ASN A 97 -4.83 4.97 5.61
N LEU A 98 -5.16 3.92 6.34
CA LEU A 98 -5.65 2.63 5.86
C LEU A 98 -7.12 2.44 6.25
N SER A 99 -7.89 3.52 6.39
CA SER A 99 -9.30 3.42 6.77
C SER A 99 -10.11 2.70 5.69
N ASP A 100 -10.98 1.78 6.10
CA ASP A 100 -11.83 0.97 5.22
C ASP A 100 -11.05 0.15 4.16
N VAL A 101 -9.77 -0.12 4.40
CA VAL A 101 -8.93 -0.90 3.49
C VAL A 101 -9.31 -2.38 3.55
N ASP A 102 -9.31 -3.06 2.40
CA ASP A 102 -9.45 -4.53 2.37
C ASP A 102 -8.07 -5.19 2.34
N LEU A 103 -7.64 -5.78 3.46
CA LEU A 103 -6.39 -6.54 3.60
C LEU A 103 -6.66 -8.05 3.68
N THR A 104 -7.81 -8.53 3.21
CA THR A 104 -8.17 -9.96 3.27
C THR A 104 -7.07 -10.83 2.68
N GLY A 105 -6.50 -11.75 3.47
CA GLY A 105 -5.44 -12.66 3.03
C GLY A 105 -4.10 -12.00 2.66
N ALA A 106 -3.92 -10.71 2.95
CA ALA A 106 -2.66 -10.01 2.67
C ALA A 106 -1.53 -10.49 3.60
N LYS A 107 -0.29 -10.38 3.15
CA LYS A 107 0.90 -10.64 3.97
C LYS A 107 1.49 -9.33 4.44
N LEU A 108 1.52 -9.08 5.74
CA LEU A 108 2.15 -7.92 6.37
C LEU A 108 3.31 -8.36 7.28
N ILE A 109 4.03 -9.41 6.89
CA ILE A 109 5.11 -9.98 7.69
C ILE A 109 6.21 -8.92 7.88
N ASP A 110 6.55 -8.63 9.13
CA ASP A 110 7.50 -7.58 9.53
C ASP A 110 7.16 -6.17 8.97
N ALA A 111 5.88 -5.89 8.65
CA ALA A 111 5.47 -4.57 8.22
C ALA A 111 5.41 -3.58 9.40
N ASP A 112 5.79 -2.33 9.18
CA ASP A 112 5.69 -1.27 10.17
C ASP A 112 4.44 -0.42 9.93
N LEU A 113 3.41 -0.59 10.77
CA LEU A 113 2.17 0.18 10.74
C LEU A 113 2.09 1.18 11.92
N THR A 114 3.22 1.58 12.50
CA THR A 114 3.25 2.49 13.65
C THR A 114 2.41 3.75 13.38
N ASN A 115 1.48 4.07 14.28
CA ASN A 115 0.54 5.20 14.18
C ASN A 115 -0.39 5.19 12.94
N ALA A 116 -0.54 4.06 12.24
CA ALA A 116 -1.46 3.99 11.10
C ALA A 116 -2.93 4.03 11.55
N ASN A 117 -3.79 4.60 10.70
CA ASN A 117 -5.24 4.56 10.90
C ASN A 117 -5.84 3.33 10.21
N LEU A 118 -6.28 2.35 10.98
CA LEU A 118 -6.91 1.11 10.51
C LEU A 118 -8.44 1.11 10.71
N THR A 119 -9.06 2.28 10.93
CA THR A 119 -10.51 2.37 11.18
C THR A 119 -11.31 1.68 10.06
N GLY A 120 -12.16 0.71 10.38
CA GLY A 120 -12.96 -0.04 9.40
C GLY A 120 -12.18 -1.02 8.52
N ALA A 121 -10.86 -1.17 8.72
CA ALA A 121 -10.03 -2.06 7.91
C ALA A 121 -10.41 -3.54 8.11
N ASN A 122 -10.26 -4.33 7.05
CA ASN A 122 -10.53 -5.76 7.07
C ASN A 122 -9.25 -6.61 6.98
N PHE A 123 -8.83 -7.24 8.09
CA PHE A 123 -7.66 -8.12 8.15
C PHE A 123 -8.01 -9.61 8.12
N HIS A 124 -9.19 -10.00 7.61
CA HIS A 124 -9.57 -11.41 7.58
C HIS A 124 -8.52 -12.28 6.88
N MET A 125 -7.98 -13.28 7.57
CA MET A 125 -6.89 -14.17 7.12
C MET A 125 -5.58 -13.46 6.74
N ALA A 126 -5.40 -12.18 7.08
CA ALA A 126 -4.12 -11.50 6.88
C ALA A 126 -3.04 -12.06 7.83
N ASP A 127 -1.81 -12.16 7.35
CA ASP A 127 -0.66 -12.59 8.16
C ASP A 127 0.09 -11.37 8.69
N LEU A 128 0.02 -11.15 10.01
CA LEU A 128 0.65 -10.06 10.73
C LEU A 128 1.92 -10.48 11.49
N THR A 129 2.53 -11.63 11.14
CA THR A 129 3.73 -12.12 11.81
C THR A 129 4.83 -11.05 11.87
N GLY A 130 5.19 -10.62 13.08
CA GLY A 130 6.23 -9.60 13.30
C GLY A 130 5.84 -8.16 12.95
N ALA A 131 4.59 -7.89 12.54
CA ALA A 131 4.14 -6.54 12.22
C ALA A 131 4.18 -5.64 13.46
N ASN A 132 4.62 -4.39 13.29
CA ASN A 132 4.56 -3.38 14.35
C ASN A 132 3.23 -2.61 14.26
N LEU A 133 2.40 -2.75 15.30
CA LEU A 133 1.10 -2.09 15.42
C LEU A 133 1.09 -1.05 16.56
N GLU A 134 2.24 -0.52 16.98
CA GLU A 134 2.28 0.51 18.01
C GLU A 134 1.47 1.76 17.59
N GLY A 135 0.55 2.20 18.45
CA GLY A 135 -0.21 3.44 18.22
C GLY A 135 -1.27 3.38 17.11
N VAL A 136 -1.60 2.20 16.59
CA VAL A 136 -2.65 2.09 15.56
C VAL A 136 -4.03 2.49 16.08
N ILE A 137 -4.84 3.07 15.19
CA ILE A 137 -6.26 3.33 15.45
C ILE A 137 -7.07 2.20 14.83
N ILE A 138 -7.81 1.42 15.64
CA ILE A 138 -8.47 0.16 15.22
C ILE A 138 -10.00 0.17 15.43
N ASN A 139 -10.63 1.33 15.35
CA ASN A 139 -12.08 1.42 15.49
C ASN A 139 -12.76 0.63 14.36
N GLU A 140 -13.70 -0.26 14.67
CA GLU A 140 -14.45 -1.03 13.66
C GLU A 140 -13.57 -1.92 12.75
N THR A 141 -12.32 -2.20 13.14
CA THR A 141 -11.41 -3.08 12.38
C THR A 141 -11.78 -4.55 12.58
N ASN A 142 -11.85 -5.32 11.49
CA ASN A 142 -11.91 -6.78 11.57
C ASN A 142 -10.50 -7.34 11.79
N LEU A 143 -10.22 -7.81 13.00
CA LEU A 143 -8.94 -8.38 13.42
C LEU A 143 -8.88 -9.91 13.35
N SER A 144 -9.71 -10.54 12.50
CA SER A 144 -9.66 -11.99 12.20
C SER A 144 -8.41 -12.38 11.38
N CYS A 145 -7.23 -12.05 11.89
CA CYS A 145 -5.93 -12.26 11.27
C CYS A 145 -5.17 -13.45 11.88
N ILE A 146 -3.93 -13.66 11.47
CA ILE A 146 -3.01 -14.64 12.05
C ILE A 146 -1.64 -14.00 12.34
N GLY A 147 -0.82 -14.67 13.14
CA GLY A 147 0.60 -14.33 13.30
C GLY A 147 0.93 -13.19 14.26
N HIS A 148 -0.06 -12.52 14.85
CA HIS A 148 0.15 -11.43 15.80
C HIS A 148 -0.77 -11.55 17.02
N ASP A 149 -0.30 -11.11 18.19
CA ASP A 149 -1.04 -11.24 19.46
C ASP A 149 -2.42 -10.57 19.41
N ILE A 150 -2.52 -9.46 18.67
CA ILE A 150 -3.78 -8.73 18.44
C ILE A 150 -4.87 -9.58 17.75
N CYS A 151 -4.48 -10.62 17.00
CA CYS A 151 -5.41 -11.44 16.21
C CYS A 151 -6.23 -12.42 17.07
N THR A 152 -5.87 -12.56 18.35
CA THR A 152 -6.55 -13.44 19.30
C THR A 152 -7.46 -12.68 20.26
N SER A 153 -7.56 -11.35 20.09
CA SER A 153 -8.33 -10.42 20.92
C SER A 153 -9.79 -10.30 20.50
#